data_AF-A0A1S8WNN9-F1
#
_entry.id   AF-A0A1S8WNN9-F1
#
_cell.length_a   1.000
_cell.length_b   1.000
_cell.length_c   1.000
_cell.angle_alpha   90.00
_cell.angle_beta   90.00
_cell.angle_gamma   90.00
#
_symmetry.space_group_name_H-M   'P 1'
#
loop_
_entity.id
_entity.type
_entity.pdbx_description
1 polymer ?
#
loop_
_entity_poly.entity_id
_entity_poly.type
_entity_poly.pdbx_seq_one_letter_code
_entity_poly.pdbx_strand_id
1 'polypeptide(L)'
;MTDKETGLKVDISFNMINSVRAAVLIQDYMRTFPCMPYLVFVLKQFLLQRNLNEVWTGGLSSYALILMVVRFLQVRAHLIYPLNMTCFP
;
A
#
# COMPACT_ATOMS: atom_id res chain seq x y z
N MET A 1 -9.29 19.11 -7.45
CA MET A 1 -8.66 20.32 -8.01
C MET A 1 -7.52 19.87 -8.90
N THR A 2 -7.30 20.43 -10.08
CA THR A 2 -6.22 19.98 -10.99
C THR A 2 -5.25 21.12 -11.20
N ASP A 3 -3.96 20.86 -11.00
CA ASP A 3 -2.91 21.83 -11.29
C ASP A 3 -2.82 22.09 -12.81
N LYS A 4 -2.73 23.36 -13.21
CA LYS A 4 -2.81 23.76 -14.63
C LYS A 4 -1.54 23.48 -15.42
N GLU A 5 -0.38 23.50 -14.75
CA GLU A 5 0.92 23.34 -15.40
C GLU A 5 1.25 21.86 -15.57
N THR A 6 1.00 21.05 -14.53
CA THR A 6 1.32 19.62 -14.50
C THR A 6 0.15 18.71 -14.89
N GLY A 7 -1.08 19.23 -14.91
CA GLY A 7 -2.29 18.43 -15.15
C GLY A 7 -2.61 17.42 -14.03
N LEU A 8 -1.91 17.48 -12.90
CA LEU A 8 -2.07 16.53 -11.79
C LEU A 8 -3.29 16.88 -10.94
N LYS A 9 -4.07 15.87 -10.56
CA LYS A 9 -5.15 16.02 -9.58
C LYS A 9 -4.54 16.16 -8.19
N VAL A 10 -4.87 17.26 -7.52
CA VAL A 10 -4.46 17.59 -6.16
C VAL A 10 -5.66 17.48 -5.22
N ASP A 11 -5.44 16.77 -4.11
CA ASP A 11 -6.34 16.70 -2.96
C ASP A 11 -5.69 17.45 -1.78
N ILE A 12 -6.45 18.35 -1.14
CA ILE A 12 -5.98 19.15 -0.01
C ILE A 12 -6.89 18.86 1.18
N SER A 13 -6.29 18.33 2.24
CA SER A 13 -6.98 18.00 3.48
C SER A 13 -6.29 18.69 4.66
N PHE A 14 -7.06 19.31 5.55
CA PHE A 14 -6.54 20.01 6.73
C PHE A 14 -6.57 19.12 7.97
N ASN A 15 -5.57 19.26 8.84
CA ASN A 15 -5.49 18.59 10.15
C ASN A 15 -5.55 17.05 10.12
N MET A 16 -5.09 16.42 9.03
CA MET A 16 -5.10 14.95 8.88
C MET A 16 -3.85 14.29 9.47
N ILE A 17 -3.61 14.45 10.77
CA ILE A 17 -2.41 13.90 11.48
C ILE A 17 -2.29 12.38 11.29
N ASN A 18 -3.42 11.68 11.28
CA ASN A 18 -3.45 10.22 11.09
C ASN A 18 -2.97 9.81 9.69
N SER A 19 -3.26 10.61 8.66
CA SER A 19 -2.79 10.32 7.29
C SER A 19 -1.27 10.43 7.16
N VAL A 20 -0.66 11.39 7.87
CA VAL A 20 0.80 11.57 7.93
C VAL A 20 1.44 10.38 8.62
N ARG A 21 0.92 9.97 9.78
CA ARG A 21 1.41 8.78 10.50
C ARG A 21 1.28 7.51 9.66
N ALA A 22 0.15 7.33 8.97
CA ALA A 22 -0.05 6.20 8.07
C ALA A 22 0.94 6.20 6.90
N ALA A 23 1.24 7.37 6.31
CA ALA A 23 2.22 7.49 5.24
C ALA A 23 3.64 7.13 5.72
N VAL A 24 4.03 7.56 6.93
CA VAL A 24 5.32 7.18 7.54
C VAL A 24 5.36 5.68 7.79
N LEU A 25 4.31 5.10 8.35
CA LEU A 25 4.23 3.66 8.60
C LEU A 25 4.34 2.83 7.31
N ILE A 26 3.70 3.28 6.23
CA ILE A 26 3.80 2.61 4.92
C ILE A 26 5.24 2.69 4.39
N GLN A 27 5.91 3.83 4.54
CA GLN A 27 7.31 3.95 4.13
C GLN A 27 8.22 2.98 4.91
N ASP A 28 7.98 2.80 6.21
CA ASP A 28 8.73 1.83 7.01
C ASP A 28 8.47 0.39 6.56
N TYR A 29 7.23 0.04 6.21
CA TYR A 29 6.93 -1.27 5.62
C TYR A 29 7.56 -1.47 4.24
N MET A 30 7.64 -0.44 3.40
CA MET A 30 8.33 -0.51 2.11
C MET A 30 9.83 -0.75 2.28
N ARG A 31 10.45 -0.18 3.32
CA ARG A 31 11.86 -0.43 3.66
C ARG A 31 12.07 -1.84 4.23
N THR A 32 11.14 -2.30 5.07
CA THR A 32 11.20 -3.64 5.69
C THR A 32 10.97 -4.75 4.66
N PHE A 33 10.07 -4.53 3.70
CA PHE A 33 9.69 -5.50 2.68
C PHE A 33 9.83 -4.87 1.27
N PRO A 34 11.03 -4.92 0.66
CA PRO A 34 11.25 -4.32 -0.65
C PRO A 34 10.42 -4.98 -1.78
N CYS A 35 9.93 -6.20 -1.56
CA CYS A 35 9.03 -6.90 -2.47
C CYS A 35 7.56 -6.42 -2.40
N MET A 36 7.17 -5.74 -1.31
CA MET A 36 5.81 -5.24 -1.07
C MET A 36 5.28 -4.33 -2.19
N PRO A 37 5.99 -3.27 -2.64
CA PRO A 37 5.46 -2.38 -3.67
C PRO A 37 5.09 -3.11 -4.96
N TYR A 38 5.92 -4.05 -5.43
CA TYR A 38 5.63 -4.84 -6.63
C TYR A 38 4.32 -5.60 -6.51
N LEU A 39 4.10 -6.26 -5.36
CA LEU A 39 2.87 -7.00 -5.10
C LEU A 39 1.65 -6.07 -5.01
N VAL A 40 1.79 -4.93 -4.34
CA VAL A 40 0.73 -3.92 -4.24
C VAL A 40 0.37 -3.37 -5.63
N PHE A 41 1.35 -3.12 -6.51
CA PHE A 41 1.09 -2.65 -7.87
C PHE A 41 0.31 -3.67 -8.69
N VAL A 42 0.71 -4.95 -8.67
CA VAL A 42 0.01 -6.01 -9.40
C VAL A 42 -1.43 -6.16 -8.88
N LEU A 43 -1.62 -6.19 -7.56
CA LEU A 43 -2.95 -6.30 -6.97
C LEU A 43 -3.82 -5.08 -7.25
N LYS A 44 -3.22 -3.88 -7.20
CA LYS A 44 -3.93 -2.64 -7.52
C LYS A 44 -4.38 -2.62 -8.98
N GLN A 45 -3.52 -3.06 -9.90
CA GLN A 45 -3.88 -3.19 -11.31
C GLN A 45 -4.99 -4.24 -11.51
N PHE A 46 -4.92 -5.36 -10.81
CA PHE A 46 -5.95 -6.39 -10.85
C PHE A 46 -7.31 -5.90 -10.34
N LEU A 47 -7.34 -5.13 -9.24
CA LEU A 47 -8.56 -4.53 -8.71
C LEU A 47 -9.11 -3.45 -9.64
N LEU A 48 -8.22 -2.67 -10.27
CA LEU A 48 -8.60 -1.65 -11.26
C LEU A 48 -9.30 -2.29 -12.47
N GLN A 49 -8.75 -3.39 -13.01
CA GLN A 49 -9.34 -4.11 -14.14
C GLN A 49 -10.74 -4.67 -13.84
N ARG A 50 -11.05 -4.96 -12.57
CA ARG A 50 -12.35 -5.47 -12.13
C ARG A 50 -13.31 -4.40 -11.66
N ASN A 51 -12.95 -3.12 -11.79
CA ASN A 51 -13.70 -1.98 -11.24
C ASN A 51 -13.98 -2.08 -9.72
N LEU A 52 -13.09 -2.74 -8.96
CA LEU A 52 -13.18 -2.92 -7.50
C LEU A 52 -12.30 -1.95 -6.71
N ASN A 53 -11.77 -0.91 -7.37
CA ASN A 53 -10.85 0.07 -6.78
C ASN A 53 -11.56 1.31 -6.19
N GLU A 54 -12.89 1.34 -6.22
CA GLU A 54 -13.69 2.42 -5.65
C GLU A 54 -14.44 1.93 -4.41
N VAL A 55 -14.07 2.49 -3.25
CA VAL A 55 -14.67 2.13 -1.94
C VAL A 55 -16.18 2.45 -1.91
N TRP A 56 -16.59 3.43 -2.70
CA TRP A 56 -17.98 3.91 -2.77
C TRP A 56 -18.95 2.89 -3.38
N THR A 57 -18.46 1.97 -4.22
CA THR A 57 -19.25 0.85 -4.81
C THR A 57 -19.04 -0.49 -4.09
N GLY A 58 -18.38 -0.50 -2.93
CA GLY A 58 -18.03 -1.72 -2.19
C GLY A 58 -16.64 -2.28 -2.49
N GLY A 59 -15.79 -1.51 -3.19
CA GLY A 59 -14.41 -1.86 -3.50
C GLY A 59 -13.42 -1.66 -2.35
N LEU A 60 -12.14 -1.99 -2.59
CA LEU A 60 -11.09 -1.95 -1.58
C LEU A 60 -10.30 -0.63 -1.65
N SER A 61 -10.06 0.02 -0.51
CA SER A 61 -9.21 1.22 -0.47
C SER A 61 -7.75 0.88 -0.70
N SER A 62 -6.98 1.79 -1.30
CA SER A 62 -5.53 1.59 -1.49
C SER A 62 -4.80 1.35 -0.16
N TYR A 63 -5.24 1.99 0.93
CA TYR A 63 -4.69 1.79 2.27
C TYR A 63 -5.00 0.39 2.82
N ALA A 64 -6.25 -0.07 2.68
CA ALA A 64 -6.64 -1.42 3.10
C ALA A 64 -5.89 -2.51 2.32
N LEU A 65 -5.67 -2.30 1.01
CA LEU A 65 -4.88 -3.21 0.18
C LEU A 65 -3.45 -3.34 0.72
N ILE A 66 -2.79 -2.22 1.01
CA ILE A 66 -1.43 -2.22 1.55
C ILE A 66 -1.40 -2.98 2.89
N LEU A 67 -2.34 -2.71 3.79
CA LEU A 67 -2.39 -3.42 5.07
C LEU A 67 -2.63 -4.93 4.92
N MET A 68 -3.48 -5.36 3.97
CA MET A 68 -3.65 -6.79 3.67
C MET A 68 -2.36 -7.42 3.18
N VAL A 69 -1.62 -6.75 2.29
CA VAL A 69 -0.33 -7.23 1.81
C VAL A 69 0.70 -7.27 2.93
N VAL A 70 0.79 -6.23 3.76
CA VAL A 70 1.67 -6.20 4.94
C VAL A 70 1.33 -7.34 5.88
N ARG A 71 0.05 -7.58 6.19
CA ARG A 71 -0.37 -8.67 7.06
C ARG A 71 -0.02 -10.04 6.46
N PHE A 72 -0.23 -10.22 5.16
CA PHE A 72 0.16 -11.44 4.46
C PHE A 72 1.67 -11.69 4.56
N LEU A 73 2.48 -10.66 4.32
CA LEU A 73 3.93 -10.73 4.45
C LEU A 73 4.37 -10.98 5.89
N GLN A 74 3.74 -10.35 6.89
CA GLN A 74 4.03 -10.58 8.31
C GLN A 74 3.73 -12.01 8.74
N VAL A 75 2.59 -12.58 8.33
CA VAL A 75 2.23 -13.97 8.66
C VAL A 75 3.22 -14.95 8.03
N ARG A 76 3.61 -14.72 6.77
CA ARG A 76 4.59 -15.55 6.07
C ARG A 76 6.00 -15.38 6.63
N ALA A 77 6.39 -14.15 6.97
CA ALA A 77 7.67 -13.87 7.59
C ALA A 77 7.74 -14.50 8.98
N HIS A 78 6.68 -14.46 9.79
CA HIS A 78 6.63 -15.13 11.09
C HIS A 78 6.76 -16.66 10.99
N LEU A 79 6.27 -17.27 9.90
CA LEU A 79 6.52 -18.69 9.60
C LEU A 79 7.97 -18.96 9.14
N ILE A 80 8.67 -17.94 8.63
CA ILE A 80 10.07 -18.01 8.17
C ILE A 80 11.05 -17.58 9.29
N TYR A 81 10.62 -16.86 10.34
CA TYR A 81 11.49 -16.40 11.43
C TYR A 81 12.00 -17.47 12.44
N PRO A 82 11.61 -18.76 12.43
CA PRO A 82 12.48 -19.77 13.05
C PRO A 82 13.60 -20.25 12.11
N LEU A 83 13.60 -19.91 10.81
CA LEU A 83 14.61 -20.34 9.83
C LEU A 83 15.01 -19.20 8.87
N ASN A 84 16.12 -18.55 9.23
CA ASN A 84 17.01 -17.77 8.38
C ASN A 84 16.60 -16.31 8.06
N MET A 85 17.34 -15.40 8.73
CA MET A 85 18.04 -14.31 8.04
C MET A 85 18.55 -14.82 6.69
N THR A 86 17.89 -14.47 5.60
CA THR A 86 18.43 -14.31 4.23
C THR A 86 17.24 -14.19 3.27
N CYS A 87 16.70 -12.98 3.17
CA CYS A 87 16.20 -12.57 1.87
C CYS A 87 17.45 -12.34 1.00
N PHE A 88 17.87 -13.40 0.33
CA PHE A 88 18.94 -13.46 -0.67
C PHE A 88 18.65 -12.50 -1.86
N PRO A 89 19.68 -12.27 -2.68
CA PRO A 89 20.62 -11.15 -2.63
C PRO A 89 20.09 -9.83 -3.23
#